data_AF-A0A0J8RH45-F1
#
_entry.id   AF-A0A0J8RH45-F1
#
_cell.length_a   1.000
_cell.length_b   1.000
_cell.length_c   1.000
_cell.angle_alpha   90.00
_cell.angle_beta   90.00
_cell.angle_gamma   90.00
#
_symmetry.space_group_name_H-M   'P 1'
#
loop_
_entity.id
_entity.type
_entity.pdbx_description
1 polymer ?
#
loop_
_entity_poly.entity_id
_entity_poly.type
_entity_poly.pdbx_seq_one_letter_code
_entity_poly.pdbx_strand_id
1 'polypeptide(L)'
;MSSPAPKGGYRGGRGGFSGGQGGGRGGGGEARGRGRGGRGGGGRPHAEPQVFSPPVAPTLDLGTKTIENEYNSKVREPGLEALSLDRQFPLRPGYGTRGRHVLLWANYFQLVAKQNTAFYRYNIEIKAPGKCPEPKGKKVKRIIELLLEDHLQEFRGRIATDFKATLVCRDSLQFESQVFDVAYRADNEDTPPADPDVYQVRVLATGSIGVADILNYLSSANLSERYDRKEEILQVLNIVVGHSPKTKGNILTVGANRHFQLGPSAEKSNLQGGLEALRGYFVSAREFNSYIFRKLKEINEFQG
;
A
#
# COMPACT_ATOMS: atom_id res chain seq x y z
N MET A 1 34.34 -64.40 -4.18
CA MET A 1 34.89 -63.99 -2.87
C MET A 1 34.68 -62.50 -2.75
N SER A 2 34.06 -61.88 -1.75
CA SER A 2 33.22 -62.28 -0.64
C SER A 2 32.60 -60.96 -0.15
N SER A 3 31.33 -60.96 0.22
CA SER A 3 30.78 -59.90 1.08
C SER A 3 31.56 -59.83 2.40
N PRO A 4 31.46 -58.71 3.13
CA PRO A 4 30.84 -58.86 4.44
C PRO A 4 29.85 -57.73 4.79
N ALA A 5 28.84 -58.13 5.55
CA ALA A 5 27.90 -57.28 6.29
C ALA A 5 28.56 -56.62 7.51
N PRO A 6 27.79 -55.80 8.26
CA PRO A 6 27.61 -56.15 9.67
C PRO A 6 26.16 -56.18 10.16
N LYS A 7 25.97 -57.10 11.12
CA LYS A 7 24.89 -57.26 12.13
C LYS A 7 24.65 -55.92 12.88
N GLY A 8 23.50 -55.53 13.41
CA GLY A 8 22.38 -56.25 14.05
C GLY A 8 22.22 -55.73 15.49
N GLY A 9 21.01 -55.33 15.94
CA GLY A 9 20.78 -54.91 17.33
C GLY A 9 19.41 -54.28 17.65
N TYR A 10 18.48 -55.11 18.11
CA TYR A 10 17.13 -54.89 18.66
C TYR A 10 16.93 -53.74 19.66
N ARG A 11 15.73 -53.09 19.66
CA ARG A 11 14.79 -53.11 20.81
C ARG A 11 13.41 -52.47 20.53
N GLY A 12 12.35 -53.23 20.84
CA GLY A 12 11.21 -52.72 21.62
C GLY A 12 9.93 -52.34 20.87
N GLY A 13 8.98 -53.27 20.78
CA GLY A 13 7.58 -53.00 20.46
C GLY A 13 6.72 -52.69 21.70
N ARG A 14 5.63 -51.94 21.49
CA ARG A 14 4.40 -51.81 22.30
C ARG A 14 3.51 -50.82 21.54
N GLY A 15 2.23 -50.98 21.25
CA GLY A 15 1.19 -51.96 21.50
C GLY A 15 -0.09 -51.33 20.93
N GLY A 16 -0.89 -52.09 20.20
CA GLY A 16 -2.15 -51.61 19.60
C GLY A 16 -3.32 -51.67 20.58
N PHE A 17 -4.28 -50.76 20.41
CA PHE A 17 -5.68 -50.80 20.87
C PHE A 17 -6.45 -49.90 19.90
N SER A 18 -7.16 -50.41 18.89
CA SER A 18 -8.46 -51.11 18.91
C SER A 18 -9.60 -50.23 19.43
N GLY A 19 -10.65 -50.17 18.60
CA GLY A 19 -11.80 -49.29 18.75
C GLY A 19 -12.68 -49.62 19.95
N GLY A 20 -13.48 -48.63 20.31
CA GLY A 20 -14.56 -48.74 21.28
C GLY A 20 -15.78 -48.00 20.76
N GLN A 21 -16.71 -48.76 20.20
CA GLN A 21 -18.07 -48.37 19.90
C GLN A 21 -19.00 -49.00 20.95
N GLY A 22 -19.93 -48.20 21.48
CA GLY A 22 -20.95 -48.59 22.45
C GLY A 22 -21.13 -47.46 23.46
N GLY A 23 -22.31 -46.98 23.84
CA GLY A 23 -23.68 -47.44 23.67
C GLY A 23 -24.49 -46.92 24.87
N GLY A 24 -25.78 -46.64 24.69
CA GLY A 24 -26.76 -46.39 25.78
C GLY A 24 -27.20 -44.93 25.90
N ARG A 25 -28.43 -44.55 25.53
CA ARG A 25 -29.76 -44.78 26.15
C ARG A 25 -29.98 -44.00 27.47
N GLY A 26 -31.02 -43.16 27.46
CA GLY A 26 -31.68 -42.56 28.64
C GLY A 26 -32.06 -41.11 28.35
N GLY A 27 -33.28 -40.82 27.91
CA GLY A 27 -34.43 -40.48 28.79
C GLY A 27 -34.66 -38.97 28.66
N GLY A 28 -35.73 -38.47 28.04
CA GLY A 28 -37.12 -38.56 28.51
C GLY A 28 -37.41 -37.33 29.37
N GLY A 29 -38.33 -36.46 28.93
CA GLY A 29 -38.97 -35.47 29.80
C GLY A 29 -39.00 -34.04 29.27
N GLU A 30 -40.11 -33.68 28.64
CA GLU A 30 -40.62 -32.30 28.64
C GLU A 30 -40.93 -31.87 30.08
N ALA A 31 -40.44 -30.72 30.53
CA ALA A 31 -41.11 -29.95 31.58
C ALA A 31 -40.62 -28.50 31.62
N ARG A 32 -41.60 -27.60 31.50
CA ARG A 32 -41.51 -26.17 31.73
C ARG A 32 -41.02 -25.87 33.15
N GLY A 33 -40.01 -25.01 33.28
CA GLY A 33 -39.57 -24.46 34.55
C GLY A 33 -39.08 -23.03 34.39
N ARG A 34 -39.97 -22.06 34.64
CA ARG A 34 -39.60 -20.66 34.88
C ARG A 34 -38.78 -20.60 36.16
N GLY A 35 -37.53 -20.16 36.07
CA GLY A 35 -36.67 -19.88 37.21
C GLY A 35 -35.93 -18.56 37.02
N ARG A 36 -36.41 -17.52 37.70
CA ARG A 36 -35.71 -16.25 37.90
C ARG A 36 -34.44 -16.48 38.72
N GLY A 37 -33.35 -15.80 38.32
CA GLY A 37 -32.26 -15.43 39.23
C GLY A 37 -30.88 -15.71 38.66
N GLY A 38 -30.07 -14.66 38.46
CA GLY A 38 -28.66 -14.84 38.12
C GLY A 38 -27.98 -13.59 37.56
N ARG A 39 -27.69 -12.63 38.45
CA ARG A 39 -26.74 -11.53 38.22
C ARG A 39 -25.43 -12.06 37.60
N GLY A 40 -25.02 -11.51 36.45
CA GLY A 40 -23.70 -11.69 35.87
C GLY A 40 -23.40 -10.54 34.92
N GLY A 41 -22.43 -9.70 35.28
CA GLY A 41 -22.11 -8.45 34.62
C GLY A 41 -21.92 -8.59 33.11
N GLY A 42 -22.79 -7.93 32.34
CA GLY A 42 -22.59 -7.71 30.92
C GLY A 42 -21.56 -6.60 30.75
N GLY A 43 -20.38 -6.98 30.28
CA GLY A 43 -19.36 -6.04 29.82
C GLY A 43 -19.96 -5.02 28.86
N ARG A 44 -19.36 -3.84 28.82
CA ARG A 44 -19.67 -2.80 27.84
C ARG A 44 -19.81 -3.46 26.47
N PRO A 45 -20.88 -3.22 25.70
CA PRO A 45 -20.95 -3.71 24.34
C PRO A 45 -19.72 -3.13 23.63
N HIS A 46 -18.77 -4.01 23.28
CA HIS A 46 -17.83 -3.68 22.24
C HIS A 46 -18.70 -3.37 21.03
N ALA A 47 -18.75 -2.09 20.65
CA ALA A 47 -19.33 -1.70 19.38
C ALA A 47 -18.66 -2.59 18.34
N GLU A 48 -19.44 -3.43 17.67
CA GLU A 48 -18.93 -4.22 16.57
C GLU A 48 -18.23 -3.25 15.61
N PRO A 49 -17.07 -3.63 15.05
CA PRO A 49 -16.36 -2.75 14.13
C PRO A 49 -17.35 -2.35 13.04
N GLN A 50 -17.62 -1.04 12.95
CA GLN A 50 -18.60 -0.50 12.04
C GLN A 50 -18.11 -0.74 10.61
N VAL A 51 -18.54 -1.84 9.99
CA VAL A 51 -18.24 -2.12 8.59
C VAL A 51 -19.05 -1.16 7.76
N PHE A 52 -18.37 -0.32 6.97
CA PHE A 52 -19.01 0.63 6.06
C PHE A 52 -20.08 -0.09 5.23
N SER A 53 -21.33 0.31 5.39
CA SER A 53 -22.51 -0.26 4.73
C SER A 53 -23.16 0.82 3.88
N PRO A 54 -22.85 0.89 2.57
CA PRO A 54 -23.44 1.90 1.72
C PRO A 54 -24.94 1.62 1.51
N PRO A 55 -25.75 2.67 1.28
CA PRO A 55 -27.20 2.55 1.12
C PRO A 55 -27.64 1.81 -0.15
N VAL A 56 -26.73 1.60 -1.10
CA VAL A 56 -26.99 0.94 -2.38
C VAL A 56 -26.03 -0.24 -2.54
N ALA A 57 -26.57 -1.40 -2.91
CA ALA A 57 -25.78 -2.57 -3.26
C ALA A 57 -24.93 -2.26 -4.51
N PRO A 58 -23.62 -2.54 -4.49
CA PRO A 58 -22.73 -2.21 -5.59
C PRO A 58 -23.08 -3.08 -6.79
N THR A 59 -23.12 -2.46 -7.96
CA THR A 59 -23.23 -3.16 -9.23
C THR A 59 -21.87 -3.74 -9.62
N LEU A 60 -21.86 -4.99 -10.09
CA LEU A 60 -20.65 -5.62 -10.62
C LEU A 60 -20.13 -4.81 -11.82
N ASP A 61 -18.82 -4.52 -11.87
CA ASP A 61 -18.23 -3.89 -13.05
C ASP A 61 -18.16 -4.89 -14.21
N LEU A 62 -19.04 -4.70 -15.20
CA LEU A 62 -19.10 -5.52 -16.41
C LEU A 62 -17.92 -5.25 -17.34
N GLY A 63 -17.29 -4.07 -17.26
CA GLY A 63 -16.14 -3.69 -18.08
C GLY A 63 -14.92 -4.54 -17.76
N THR A 64 -14.50 -4.57 -16.47
CA THR A 64 -13.40 -5.45 -16.01
C THR A 64 -13.64 -6.90 -16.44
N LYS A 65 -14.85 -7.40 -16.21
CA LYS A 65 -15.19 -8.81 -16.46
C LYS A 65 -15.01 -9.19 -17.92
N THR A 66 -15.36 -8.29 -18.84
CA THR A 66 -15.22 -8.52 -20.29
C THR A 66 -13.75 -8.65 -20.67
N ILE A 67 -12.91 -7.72 -20.20
CA ILE A 67 -11.46 -7.73 -20.48
C ILE A 67 -10.79 -8.96 -19.87
N GLU A 68 -11.14 -9.32 -18.63
CA GLU A 68 -10.60 -10.52 -17.98
C GLU A 68 -10.99 -11.80 -18.72
N ASN A 69 -12.22 -11.89 -19.22
CA ASN A 69 -12.68 -13.04 -20.00
C ASN A 69 -11.93 -13.16 -21.34
N GLU A 70 -11.72 -12.03 -22.03
CA GLU A 70 -10.97 -12.00 -23.28
C GLU A 70 -9.49 -12.37 -23.07
N TYR A 71 -8.88 -11.87 -21.99
CA TYR A 71 -7.54 -12.26 -21.59
C TYR A 71 -7.46 -13.78 -21.35
N ASN A 72 -8.42 -14.35 -20.62
CA ASN A 72 -8.46 -15.80 -20.35
C ASN A 72 -8.64 -16.66 -21.59
N SER A 73 -9.46 -16.24 -22.55
CA SER A 73 -9.65 -17.01 -23.78
C SER A 73 -8.33 -17.12 -24.54
N LYS A 74 -7.57 -16.02 -24.61
CA LYS A 74 -6.25 -15.99 -25.25
C LYS A 74 -5.21 -16.85 -24.52
N VAL A 75 -5.21 -16.88 -23.18
CA VAL A 75 -4.28 -17.76 -22.40
C VAL A 75 -4.56 -19.25 -22.65
N ARG A 76 -5.83 -19.61 -22.89
CA ARG A 76 -6.23 -21.01 -23.10
C ARG A 76 -5.94 -21.51 -24.50
N GLU A 77 -5.73 -20.62 -25.45
CA GLU A 77 -5.31 -20.98 -26.80
C GLU A 77 -3.81 -21.34 -26.79
N PRO A 78 -3.39 -22.49 -27.35
CA PRO A 78 -1.98 -22.84 -27.46
C PRO A 78 -1.29 -21.91 -28.47
N GLY A 79 -0.77 -20.80 -27.98
CA GLY A 79 -0.04 -19.79 -28.76
C GLY A 79 1.47 -19.76 -28.45
N LEU A 80 2.24 -19.20 -29.38
CA LEU A 80 3.70 -18.96 -29.28
C LEU A 80 4.10 -18.20 -27.99
N GLU A 81 3.17 -17.46 -27.39
CA GLU A 81 3.31 -16.75 -26.11
C GLU A 81 3.70 -17.66 -24.93
N ALA A 82 3.23 -18.91 -24.94
CA ALA A 82 3.58 -19.92 -23.93
C ALA A 82 5.04 -20.40 -24.05
N LEU A 83 5.70 -20.10 -25.18
CA LEU A 83 7.09 -20.46 -25.49
C LEU A 83 8.06 -19.28 -25.31
N SER A 84 7.58 -18.11 -24.86
CA SER A 84 8.44 -16.94 -24.60
C SER A 84 9.47 -17.24 -23.52
N LEU A 85 10.75 -17.30 -23.91
CA LEU A 85 11.89 -17.51 -23.01
C LEU A 85 12.16 -16.33 -22.06
N ASP A 86 11.68 -15.13 -22.41
CA ASP A 86 11.89 -13.92 -21.61
C ASP A 86 10.84 -13.72 -20.49
N ARG A 87 10.04 -14.74 -20.16
CA ARG A 87 8.97 -14.62 -19.16
C ARG A 87 9.45 -15.14 -17.80
N GLN A 88 9.62 -14.24 -16.83
CA GLN A 88 10.13 -14.58 -15.48
C GLN A 88 9.11 -15.33 -14.60
N PHE A 89 7.80 -15.14 -14.85
CA PHE A 89 6.72 -15.75 -14.08
C PHE A 89 5.66 -16.39 -15.00
N PRO A 90 5.02 -17.50 -14.57
CA PRO A 90 3.98 -18.14 -15.36
C PRO A 90 2.73 -17.26 -15.46
N LEU A 91 2.05 -17.32 -16.61
CA LEU A 91 0.75 -16.68 -16.77
C LEU A 91 -0.29 -17.34 -15.86
N ARG A 92 -1.26 -16.56 -15.40
CA ARG A 92 -2.44 -17.10 -14.72
C ARG A 92 -3.19 -18.02 -15.69
N PRO A 93 -3.36 -19.32 -15.40
CA PRO A 93 -3.97 -20.28 -16.34
C PRO A 93 -5.49 -20.09 -16.51
N GLY A 94 -6.13 -19.36 -15.59
CA GLY A 94 -7.53 -19.02 -15.63
C GLY A 94 -8.08 -18.64 -14.25
N TYR A 95 -9.39 -18.41 -14.19
CA TYR A 95 -10.10 -18.10 -12.95
C TYR A 95 -10.87 -19.32 -12.44
N GLY A 96 -10.98 -19.44 -11.12
CA GLY A 96 -11.74 -20.51 -10.48
C GLY A 96 -13.24 -20.39 -10.78
N THR A 97 -13.87 -21.51 -11.13
CA THR A 97 -15.30 -21.59 -11.49
C THR A 97 -16.15 -22.38 -10.50
N ARG A 98 -15.52 -23.01 -9.50
CA ARG A 98 -16.22 -23.82 -8.49
C ARG A 98 -16.66 -22.96 -7.32
N GLY A 99 -17.80 -23.32 -6.72
CA GLY A 99 -18.34 -22.67 -5.53
C GLY A 99 -19.52 -21.75 -5.83
N ARG A 100 -20.11 -21.19 -4.77
CA ARG A 100 -21.23 -20.25 -4.87
C ARG A 100 -20.69 -18.83 -5.04
N HIS A 101 -21.20 -18.11 -6.03
CA HIS A 101 -20.89 -16.69 -6.20
C HIS A 101 -21.39 -15.87 -5.00
N VAL A 102 -20.52 -15.03 -4.47
CA VAL A 102 -20.81 -14.11 -3.36
C VAL A 102 -20.35 -12.70 -3.71
N LEU A 103 -21.08 -11.70 -3.23
CA LEU A 103 -20.73 -10.29 -3.37
C LEU A 103 -19.83 -9.89 -2.20
N LEU A 104 -18.65 -9.35 -2.50
CA LEU A 104 -17.67 -8.96 -1.50
C LEU A 104 -17.26 -7.50 -1.68
N TRP A 105 -16.94 -6.87 -0.55
CA TRP A 105 -16.29 -5.58 -0.51
C TRP A 105 -14.79 -5.77 -0.31
N ALA A 106 -14.01 -4.99 -1.05
CA ALA A 106 -12.58 -4.90 -0.85
C ALA A 106 -12.21 -3.45 -0.55
N ASN A 107 -11.18 -3.26 0.26
CA ASN A 107 -10.62 -1.96 0.63
C ASN A 107 -9.74 -1.37 -0.48
N TYR A 108 -10.24 -1.39 -1.71
CA TYR A 108 -9.62 -0.91 -2.92
C TYR A 108 -10.53 0.12 -3.56
N PHE A 109 -9.98 1.29 -3.86
CA PHE A 109 -10.70 2.41 -4.45
C PHE A 109 -10.11 2.69 -5.82
N GLN A 110 -10.94 2.72 -6.84
CA GLN A 110 -10.49 2.96 -8.21
C GLN A 110 -9.89 4.37 -8.32
N LEU A 111 -8.69 4.46 -8.91
CA LEU A 111 -8.08 5.73 -9.28
C LEU A 111 -8.48 6.05 -10.73
N VAL A 112 -9.32 7.07 -10.88
CA VAL A 112 -9.73 7.56 -12.20
C VAL A 112 -8.82 8.71 -12.58
N ALA A 113 -8.03 8.51 -13.63
CA ALA A 113 -7.12 9.52 -14.15
C ALA A 113 -7.65 10.07 -15.48
N LYS A 114 -7.45 11.37 -15.73
CA LYS A 114 -7.81 11.99 -17.01
C LYS A 114 -6.81 11.53 -18.07
N GLN A 115 -7.30 11.01 -19.19
CA GLN A 115 -6.45 10.40 -20.24
C GLN A 115 -5.40 11.37 -20.79
N ASN A 116 -5.72 12.66 -20.93
CA ASN A 116 -4.80 13.68 -21.46
C ASN A 116 -3.90 14.31 -20.37
N THR A 117 -3.43 13.51 -19.41
CA THR A 117 -2.53 13.99 -18.34
C THR A 117 -1.17 13.31 -18.47
N ALA A 118 -0.11 14.07 -18.24
CA ALA A 118 1.23 13.54 -18.09
C ALA A 118 1.77 13.87 -16.69
N PHE A 119 2.70 13.05 -16.22
CA PHE A 119 3.49 13.31 -15.04
C PHE A 119 4.94 13.56 -15.46
N TYR A 120 5.46 14.74 -15.14
CA TYR A 120 6.85 15.11 -15.32
C TYR A 120 7.62 14.77 -14.03
N ARG A 121 8.72 14.04 -14.16
CA ARG A 121 9.50 13.54 -13.05
C ARG A 121 10.82 14.29 -12.95
N TYR A 122 11.20 14.60 -11.72
CA TYR A 122 12.43 15.29 -11.40
C TYR A 122 13.15 14.59 -10.24
N ASN A 123 14.47 14.50 -10.33
CA ASN A 123 15.34 14.11 -9.23
C ASN A 123 15.78 15.36 -8.45
N ILE A 124 15.82 15.27 -7.14
CA ILE A 124 16.28 16.31 -6.21
C ILE A 124 17.60 15.84 -5.62
N GLU A 125 18.64 16.64 -5.82
CA GLU A 125 19.95 16.47 -5.20
C GLU A 125 20.20 17.66 -4.27
N ILE A 126 20.50 17.38 -3.01
CA ILE A 126 20.80 18.41 -2.00
C ILE A 126 22.29 18.37 -1.70
N LYS A 127 22.94 19.53 -1.71
CA LYS A 127 24.32 19.70 -1.26
C LYS A 127 24.36 20.56 -0.02
N ALA A 128 25.04 20.08 1.02
CA ALA A 128 25.26 20.83 2.25
C ALA A 128 26.20 22.04 2.06
N PRO A 129 26.00 23.14 2.82
CA PRO A 129 26.92 24.27 2.82
C PRO A 129 28.27 23.93 3.46
N GLY A 130 29.37 24.33 2.82
CA GLY A 130 30.71 24.30 3.40
C GLY A 130 31.15 22.92 3.91
N LYS A 131 31.52 22.84 5.19
CA LYS A 131 31.93 21.58 5.88
C LYS A 131 30.80 20.93 6.68
N CYS A 132 29.56 21.38 6.50
CA CYS A 132 28.41 20.80 7.21
C CYS A 132 28.15 19.36 6.74
N PRO A 133 27.72 18.46 7.63
CA PRO A 133 27.28 17.14 7.23
C PRO A 133 26.08 17.19 6.29
N GLU A 134 26.00 16.22 5.38
CA GLU A 134 24.84 16.05 4.50
C GLU A 134 23.54 15.90 5.33
N PRO A 135 22.45 16.61 4.95
CA PRO A 135 21.21 16.57 5.70
C PRO A 135 20.60 15.17 5.64
N LYS A 136 19.93 14.77 6.72
CA LYS A 136 19.24 13.47 6.81
C LYS A 136 17.86 13.61 7.44
N GLY A 137 16.96 12.67 7.11
CA GLY A 137 15.65 12.54 7.75
C GLY A 137 14.81 13.83 7.68
N LYS A 138 14.45 14.37 8.85
CA LYS A 138 13.61 15.59 8.97
C LYS A 138 14.24 16.82 8.30
N LYS A 139 15.58 16.97 8.34
CA LYS A 139 16.24 18.13 7.73
C LYS A 139 16.10 18.14 6.20
N VAL A 140 16.23 16.97 5.54
CA VAL A 140 15.98 16.81 4.09
C VAL A 140 14.55 17.19 3.74
N LYS A 141 13.59 16.65 4.50
CA LYS A 141 12.18 16.96 4.30
C LYS A 141 11.94 18.48 4.37
N ARG A 142 12.46 19.15 5.40
CA ARG A 142 12.30 20.60 5.57
C ARG A 142 12.94 21.39 4.44
N ILE A 143 14.15 21.04 3.99
CA ILE A 143 14.80 21.69 2.85
C ILE A 143 13.93 21.59 1.58
N ILE A 144 13.32 20.43 1.34
CA ILE A 144 12.40 20.25 0.20
C ILE A 144 11.11 21.05 0.38
N GLU A 145 10.56 21.13 1.60
CA GLU A 145 9.42 22.01 1.88
C GLU A 145 9.76 23.47 1.57
N LEU A 146 10.92 23.95 2.00
CA LEU A 146 11.40 25.31 1.69
C LEU A 146 11.63 25.54 0.20
N LEU A 147 12.16 24.55 -0.53
CA LEU A 147 12.24 24.62 -2.00
C LEU A 147 10.86 24.86 -2.63
N LEU A 148 9.85 24.11 -2.19
CA LEU A 148 8.49 24.24 -2.70
C LEU A 148 7.84 25.57 -2.28
N GLU A 149 8.09 26.00 -1.05
CA GLU A 149 7.58 27.23 -0.47
C GLU A 149 8.22 28.47 -1.06
N ASP A 150 9.51 28.50 -1.38
CA ASP A 150 10.20 29.75 -1.73
C ASP A 150 10.50 29.87 -3.24
N HIS A 151 10.66 28.74 -3.95
CA HIS A 151 11.09 28.76 -5.36
C HIS A 151 10.09 28.15 -6.34
N LEU A 152 9.17 27.28 -5.90
CA LEU A 152 8.21 26.60 -6.77
C LEU A 152 6.75 26.89 -6.41
N GLN A 153 6.48 28.04 -5.78
CA GLN A 153 5.13 28.46 -5.37
C GLN A 153 4.12 28.47 -6.51
N GLU A 154 4.55 28.86 -7.72
CA GLU A 154 3.68 28.93 -8.89
C GLU A 154 3.06 27.56 -9.23
N PHE A 155 3.74 26.47 -8.90
CA PHE A 155 3.29 25.10 -9.15
C PHE A 155 2.56 24.46 -7.95
N ARG A 156 2.17 25.25 -6.95
CA ARG A 156 1.43 24.78 -5.78
C ARG A 156 0.14 24.05 -6.21
N GLY A 157 -0.09 22.88 -5.63
CA GLY A 157 -1.21 22.01 -5.98
C GLY A 157 -1.03 21.21 -7.29
N ARG A 158 0.09 21.39 -7.99
CA ARG A 158 0.48 20.62 -9.19
C ARG A 158 1.70 19.74 -8.96
N ILE A 159 2.44 19.97 -7.88
CA ILE A 159 3.61 19.20 -7.45
C ILE A 159 3.25 18.21 -6.35
N ALA A 160 3.88 17.02 -6.41
CA ALA A 160 3.98 16.05 -5.34
C ALA A 160 5.44 15.62 -5.17
N THR A 161 5.85 15.27 -3.94
CA THR A 161 7.19 14.79 -3.64
C THR A 161 7.16 13.68 -2.58
N ASP A 162 8.15 12.80 -2.62
CA ASP A 162 8.41 11.85 -1.55
C ASP A 162 9.12 12.47 -0.33
N PHE A 163 9.49 13.75 -0.41
CA PHE A 163 10.29 14.51 0.54
C PHE A 163 11.66 13.87 0.81
N LYS A 164 12.25 13.27 -0.22
CA LYS A 164 13.60 12.70 -0.19
C LYS A 164 14.41 13.07 -1.42
N ALA A 165 13.97 12.61 -2.58
CA ALA A 165 14.76 12.70 -3.82
C ALA A 165 13.89 12.82 -5.07
N THR A 166 12.58 12.55 -5.00
CA THR A 166 11.74 12.57 -6.20
C THR A 166 10.69 13.67 -6.10
N LEU A 167 10.57 14.44 -7.17
CA LEU A 167 9.50 15.40 -7.40
C LEU A 167 8.74 15.00 -8.65
N VAL A 168 7.42 15.09 -8.58
CA VAL A 168 6.51 14.85 -9.69
C VAL A 168 5.68 16.11 -9.86
N CYS A 169 5.61 16.61 -11.09
CA CYS A 169 4.75 17.72 -11.45
C CYS A 169 3.78 17.29 -12.54
N ARG A 170 2.56 17.84 -12.51
CA ARG A 170 1.61 17.68 -13.61
C ARG A 170 2.03 18.45 -14.87
N ASP A 171 2.76 19.54 -14.69
CA ASP A 171 3.17 20.45 -15.76
C ASP A 171 4.71 20.50 -15.84
N SER A 172 5.28 20.69 -17.03
CA SER A 172 6.73 20.83 -17.17
C SER A 172 7.22 22.11 -16.50
N LEU A 173 8.26 22.01 -15.66
CA LEU A 173 8.92 23.13 -14.99
C LEU A 173 9.76 24.02 -15.93
N GLN A 174 9.76 23.77 -17.24
CA GLN A 174 10.46 24.56 -18.26
C GLN A 174 11.99 24.66 -18.11
N PHE A 175 12.60 23.70 -17.40
CA PHE A 175 14.04 23.53 -17.34
C PHE A 175 14.41 22.04 -17.26
N GLU A 176 15.60 21.68 -17.76
CA GLU A 176 16.16 20.33 -17.62
C GLU A 176 16.96 20.15 -16.32
N SER A 177 17.65 21.20 -15.87
CA SER A 177 18.46 21.18 -14.65
C SER A 177 18.54 22.59 -14.08
N GLN A 178 18.03 22.80 -12.86
CA GLN A 178 18.08 24.08 -12.16
C GLN A 178 18.66 23.88 -10.76
N VAL A 179 19.53 24.79 -10.31
CA VAL A 179 20.00 24.83 -8.92
C VAL A 179 19.33 26.00 -8.22
N PHE A 180 18.81 25.74 -7.02
CA PHE A 180 18.18 26.72 -6.14
C PHE A 180 18.99 26.84 -4.85
N ASP A 181 19.21 28.08 -4.42
CA ASP A 181 19.82 28.38 -3.14
C ASP A 181 18.72 28.51 -2.08
N VAL A 182 18.56 27.45 -1.27
CA VAL A 182 17.50 27.35 -0.27
C VAL A 182 18.05 27.73 1.10
N ALA A 183 17.65 28.90 1.60
CA ALA A 183 17.98 29.34 2.95
C ALA A 183 17.21 28.53 4.00
N TYR A 184 17.91 27.82 4.87
CA TYR A 184 17.28 26.96 5.87
C TYR A 184 16.63 27.78 7.00
N ARG A 185 15.37 27.43 7.32
CA ARG A 185 14.63 27.90 8.51
C ARG A 185 13.89 26.74 9.16
N ALA A 186 13.79 26.76 10.49
CA ALA A 186 13.09 25.69 11.22
C ALA A 186 11.58 25.69 10.92
N ASP A 187 10.88 24.60 11.29
CA ASP A 187 9.43 24.46 11.05
C ASP A 187 8.60 25.54 11.76
N ASN A 188 9.13 26.10 12.86
CA ASN A 188 8.49 27.09 13.72
C ASN A 188 8.95 28.54 13.42
N GLU A 189 9.70 28.75 12.34
CA GLU A 189 10.26 30.04 11.97
C GLU A 189 9.74 30.45 10.59
N ASP A 190 9.10 31.61 10.51
CA ASP A 190 8.60 32.16 9.24
C ASP A 190 9.70 32.87 8.44
N THR A 191 10.72 33.41 9.13
CA THR A 191 11.85 34.11 8.52
C THR A 191 13.16 33.38 8.80
N PRO A 192 14.06 33.25 7.81
CA PRO A 192 15.40 32.72 8.04
C PRO A 192 16.15 33.55 9.10
N PRO A 193 17.07 32.92 9.87
CA PRO A 193 17.97 33.64 10.76
C PRO A 193 18.88 34.60 9.98
N ALA A 194 19.54 35.53 10.69
CA ALA A 194 20.38 36.57 10.09
C ALA A 194 21.55 36.04 9.22
N ASP A 195 22.02 34.82 9.52
CA ASP A 195 23.03 34.10 8.73
C ASP A 195 22.58 32.63 8.57
N PRO A 196 21.73 32.32 7.57
CA PRO A 196 21.15 30.99 7.43
C PRO A 196 22.09 30.03 6.70
N ASP A 197 22.06 28.75 7.09
CA ASP A 197 22.63 27.67 6.29
C ASP A 197 21.94 27.65 4.90
N VAL A 198 22.68 27.96 3.83
CA VAL A 198 22.15 27.92 2.46
C VAL A 198 22.46 26.58 1.80
N TYR A 199 21.43 25.83 1.45
CA TYR A 199 21.54 24.55 0.77
C TYR A 199 21.40 24.72 -0.74
N GLN A 200 22.33 24.15 -1.50
CA GLN A 200 22.19 24.08 -2.95
C GLN A 200 21.34 22.86 -3.32
N VAL A 201 20.13 23.12 -3.82
CA VAL A 201 19.19 22.09 -4.21
C VAL A 201 19.07 22.06 -5.73
N ARG A 202 19.56 21.00 -6.34
CA ARG A 202 19.48 20.77 -7.78
C ARG A 202 18.24 19.96 -8.12
N VAL A 203 17.41 20.46 -9.02
CA VAL A 203 16.23 19.79 -9.57
C VAL A 203 16.52 19.41 -11.02
N LEU A 204 16.49 18.11 -11.31
CA LEU A 204 16.89 17.51 -12.58
C LEU A 204 15.72 16.80 -13.24
N ALA A 205 15.37 17.15 -14.48
CA ALA A 205 14.38 16.42 -15.25
C ALA A 205 14.87 15.00 -15.53
N THR A 206 14.02 14.01 -15.24
CA THR A 206 14.32 12.56 -15.45
C THR A 206 13.42 11.92 -16.49
N GLY A 207 12.40 12.63 -16.97
CA GLY A 207 11.49 12.17 -18.00
C GLY A 207 10.03 12.47 -17.69
N SER A 208 9.14 12.00 -18.56
CA SER A 208 7.70 12.15 -18.43
C SER A 208 7.00 10.81 -18.64
N ILE A 209 5.80 10.66 -18.06
CA ILE A 209 4.96 9.47 -18.18
C ILE A 209 3.56 9.93 -18.55
N GLY A 210 3.05 9.47 -19.70
CA GLY A 210 1.67 9.69 -20.12
C GLY A 210 0.71 8.76 -19.36
N VAL A 211 -0.39 9.29 -18.82
CA VAL A 211 -1.41 8.45 -18.16
C VAL A 211 -2.11 7.54 -19.15
N ALA A 212 -2.32 8.00 -20.39
CA ALA A 212 -2.94 7.23 -21.46
C ALA A 212 -2.18 5.92 -21.74
N ASP A 213 -0.85 5.95 -21.79
CA ASP A 213 -0.01 4.80 -22.08
C ASP A 213 -0.25 3.65 -21.09
N ILE A 214 -0.43 3.99 -19.81
CA ILE A 214 -0.72 2.99 -18.77
C ILE A 214 -2.16 2.51 -18.82
N LEU A 215 -3.12 3.40 -19.07
CA LEU A 215 -4.52 2.98 -19.18
C LEU A 215 -4.70 2.03 -20.37
N ASN A 216 -4.01 2.29 -21.48
CA ASN A 216 -3.98 1.42 -22.65
C ASN A 216 -3.36 0.06 -22.30
N TYR A 217 -2.19 0.05 -21.65
CA TYR A 217 -1.54 -1.17 -21.20
C TYR A 217 -2.43 -2.01 -20.25
N LEU A 218 -3.03 -1.38 -19.23
CA LEU A 218 -3.87 -2.08 -18.26
C LEU A 218 -5.15 -2.63 -18.89
N SER A 219 -5.66 -1.96 -19.93
CA SER A 219 -6.87 -2.36 -20.65
C SER A 219 -6.61 -3.37 -21.77
N SER A 220 -5.34 -3.69 -22.06
CA SER A 220 -4.99 -4.61 -23.12
C SER A 220 -5.25 -6.07 -22.73
N ALA A 221 -5.90 -6.80 -23.64
CA ALA A 221 -6.03 -8.24 -23.58
C ALA A 221 -4.88 -8.96 -24.32
N ASN A 222 -3.82 -8.27 -24.72
CA ASN A 222 -2.68 -8.86 -25.42
C ASN A 222 -1.67 -9.47 -24.43
N LEU A 223 -1.36 -10.75 -24.59
CA LEU A 223 -0.47 -11.52 -23.69
C LEU A 223 1.00 -11.14 -23.81
N SER A 224 1.39 -10.56 -24.95
CA SER A 224 2.74 -10.12 -25.27
C SER A 224 3.01 -8.70 -24.82
N GLU A 225 1.95 -7.94 -24.48
CA GLU A 225 2.09 -6.52 -24.22
C GLU A 225 2.85 -6.32 -22.91
N ARG A 226 3.97 -5.60 -23.01
CA ARG A 226 4.83 -5.26 -21.89
C ARG A 226 4.83 -3.76 -21.73
N TYR A 227 4.81 -3.33 -20.48
CA TYR A 227 5.03 -1.93 -20.14
C TYR A 227 6.26 -1.84 -19.25
N ASP A 228 7.39 -1.53 -19.87
CA ASP A 228 8.71 -1.53 -19.22
C ASP A 228 8.82 -0.46 -18.12
N ARG A 229 7.97 0.56 -18.16
CA ARG A 229 7.96 1.69 -17.21
C ARG A 229 6.93 1.54 -16.10
N LYS A 230 6.47 0.31 -15.85
CA LYS A 230 5.45 -0.01 -14.84
C LYS A 230 5.86 0.39 -13.43
N GLU A 231 7.09 0.08 -13.03
CA GLU A 231 7.58 0.43 -11.70
C GLU A 231 7.65 1.95 -11.51
N GLU A 232 8.04 2.68 -12.56
CA GLU A 232 8.11 4.13 -12.56
C GLU A 232 6.74 4.77 -12.31
N ILE A 233 5.70 4.31 -13.00
CA ILE A 233 4.36 4.87 -12.76
C ILE A 233 3.85 4.53 -11.36
N LEU A 234 4.06 3.31 -10.89
CA LEU A 234 3.61 2.92 -9.55
C LEU A 234 4.31 3.78 -8.49
N GLN A 235 5.60 4.08 -8.69
CA GLN A 235 6.32 5.03 -7.85
C GLN A 235 5.67 6.42 -7.89
N VAL A 236 5.43 6.97 -9.09
CA VAL A 236 4.78 8.28 -9.28
C VAL A 236 3.44 8.35 -8.56
N LEU A 237 2.58 7.35 -8.72
CA LEU A 237 1.26 7.33 -8.12
C LEU A 237 1.31 7.18 -6.60
N ASN A 238 2.26 6.39 -6.08
CA ASN A 238 2.50 6.32 -4.63
C ASN A 238 2.98 7.67 -4.08
N ILE A 239 3.82 8.41 -4.82
CA ILE A 239 4.25 9.76 -4.43
C ILE A 239 3.04 10.70 -4.39
N VAL A 240 2.24 10.74 -5.46
CA VAL A 240 1.07 11.63 -5.56
C VAL A 240 0.08 11.37 -4.42
N VAL A 241 -0.28 10.11 -4.19
CA VAL A 241 -1.26 9.74 -3.17
C VAL A 241 -0.69 9.92 -1.75
N GLY A 242 0.61 9.71 -1.56
CA GLY A 242 1.30 9.84 -0.28
C GLY A 242 1.76 11.27 0.06
N HIS A 243 1.66 12.23 -0.85
CA HIS A 243 2.18 13.59 -0.65
C HIS A 243 1.35 14.39 0.37
N SER A 244 0.03 14.45 0.19
CA SER A 244 -0.86 15.26 1.07
C SER A 244 -0.76 14.94 2.56
N PRO A 245 -0.72 13.68 3.02
CA PRO A 245 -0.56 13.42 4.46
C PRO A 245 0.83 13.81 4.98
N LYS A 246 1.86 13.82 4.13
CA LYS A 246 3.23 14.19 4.54
C LYS A 246 3.43 15.69 4.74
N THR A 247 2.58 16.53 4.14
CA THR A 247 2.62 17.99 4.30
C THR A 247 1.89 18.49 5.55
N LYS A 248 1.13 17.63 6.24
CA LYS A 248 0.36 18.02 7.42
C LYS A 248 1.17 17.81 8.70
N GLY A 249 1.37 18.87 9.48
CA GLY A 249 2.12 18.81 10.74
C GLY A 249 1.46 17.95 11.84
N ASN A 250 0.16 17.71 11.74
CA ASN A 250 -0.58 16.83 12.66
C ASN A 250 -0.68 15.37 12.19
N ILE A 251 0.13 14.96 11.21
CA ILE A 251 0.18 13.57 10.73
C ILE A 251 1.61 13.06 10.84
N LEU A 252 1.81 12.03 11.65
CA LEU A 252 3.03 11.24 11.64
C LEU A 252 3.01 10.29 10.44
N THR A 253 4.05 10.35 9.61
CA THR A 253 4.23 9.39 8.52
C THR A 253 5.40 8.48 8.82
N VAL A 254 5.18 7.17 8.79
CA VAL A 254 6.23 6.16 8.98
C VAL A 254 6.44 5.36 7.69
N GLY A 255 7.70 5.31 7.25
CA GLY A 255 8.04 4.74 5.95
C GLY A 255 7.41 5.53 4.80
N ALA A 256 7.07 4.85 3.71
CA ALA A 256 6.55 5.53 2.51
C ALA A 256 5.09 5.98 2.64
N ASN A 257 4.26 5.18 3.34
CA ASN A 257 2.83 5.06 3.05
C ASN A 257 1.94 4.79 4.28
N ARG A 258 2.50 4.83 5.50
CA ARG A 258 1.75 4.66 6.76
C ARG A 258 1.59 6.01 7.42
N HIS A 259 0.37 6.39 7.76
CA HIS A 259 0.04 7.70 8.26
C HIS A 259 -0.82 7.59 9.52
N PHE A 260 -0.44 8.32 10.56
CA PHE A 260 -1.06 8.30 11.88
C PHE A 260 -1.39 9.73 12.26
N GLN A 261 -2.65 9.96 12.64
CA GLN A 261 -3.06 11.27 13.10
C GLN A 261 -2.49 11.53 14.49
N LEU A 262 -2.00 12.75 14.71
CA LEU A 262 -1.51 13.24 15.99
C LEU A 262 -2.50 14.26 16.59
N GLY A 263 -2.37 14.47 17.89
CA GLY A 263 -3.16 15.45 18.63
C GLY A 263 -4.49 14.91 19.18
N PRO A 264 -5.40 15.80 19.63
CA PRO A 264 -6.62 15.42 20.34
C PRO A 264 -7.59 14.56 19.52
N SER A 265 -7.56 14.70 18.20
CA SER A 265 -8.40 13.92 17.27
C SER A 265 -7.78 12.57 16.90
N ALA A 266 -6.59 12.24 17.41
CA ALA A 266 -5.98 10.94 17.18
C ALA A 266 -6.77 9.85 17.90
N GLU A 267 -7.08 8.77 17.21
CA GLU A 267 -7.60 7.57 17.85
C GLU A 267 -6.45 6.81 18.49
N LYS A 268 -6.50 6.69 19.82
CA LYS A 268 -5.43 6.11 20.63
C LYS A 268 -5.97 5.02 21.56
N SER A 269 -5.11 4.05 21.87
CA SER A 269 -5.35 3.07 22.93
C SER A 269 -4.14 2.97 23.85
N ASN A 270 -4.35 3.05 25.16
CA ASN A 270 -3.30 2.92 26.16
C ASN A 270 -2.87 1.44 26.27
N LEU A 271 -1.58 1.15 26.13
CA LEU A 271 -1.01 -0.18 26.27
C LEU A 271 -0.31 -0.42 27.61
N GLN A 272 -0.42 0.54 28.54
CA GLN A 272 0.28 0.60 29.83
C GLN A 272 1.81 0.77 29.68
N GLY A 273 2.49 1.04 30.80
CA GLY A 273 3.96 1.20 30.82
C GLY A 273 4.47 2.41 30.04
N GLY A 274 3.64 3.44 29.84
CA GLY A 274 3.99 4.62 29.04
C GLY A 274 3.79 4.44 27.53
N LEU A 275 3.27 3.30 27.07
CA LEU A 275 3.06 3.02 25.66
C LEU A 275 1.65 3.38 25.20
N GLU A 276 1.55 4.04 24.05
CA GLU A 276 0.28 4.32 23.35
C GLU A 276 0.28 3.65 21.97
N ALA A 277 -0.84 3.00 21.62
CA ALA A 277 -1.13 2.59 20.26
C ALA A 277 -1.85 3.72 19.52
N LEU A 278 -1.35 4.08 18.35
CA LEU A 278 -1.99 5.04 17.44
C LEU A 278 -2.68 4.30 16.30
N ARG A 279 -3.95 4.58 16.06
CA ARG A 279 -4.67 4.12 14.87
C ARG A 279 -4.27 5.00 13.68
N GLY A 280 -4.01 4.36 12.55
CA GLY A 280 -3.64 5.03 11.31
C GLY A 280 -4.11 4.26 10.09
N TYR A 281 -3.62 4.70 8.94
CA TYR A 281 -3.94 4.06 7.66
C TYR A 281 -2.70 3.91 6.79
N PHE A 282 -2.70 2.84 6.01
CA PHE A 282 -1.76 2.54 4.95
C PHE A 282 -2.40 2.86 3.61
N VAL A 283 -1.69 3.57 2.74
CA VAL A 283 -2.13 3.84 1.37
C VAL A 283 -1.11 3.35 0.37
N SER A 284 -1.53 2.64 -0.67
CA SER A 284 -0.65 2.38 -1.82
C SER A 284 -1.42 2.38 -3.12
N ALA A 285 -0.82 2.91 -4.17
CA ALA A 285 -1.26 2.65 -5.54
C ALA A 285 -0.81 1.24 -5.95
N ARG A 286 -1.73 0.46 -6.52
CA ARG A 286 -1.49 -0.86 -7.08
C ARG A 286 -2.24 -0.99 -8.40
N GLU A 287 -1.67 -1.71 -9.33
CA GLU A 287 -2.42 -2.13 -10.51
C GLU A 287 -3.29 -3.34 -10.20
N PHE A 288 -4.36 -3.45 -10.97
CA PHE A 288 -5.18 -4.63 -11.11
C PHE A 288 -5.66 -4.64 -12.57
N ASN A 289 -6.14 -5.77 -13.08
CA ASN A 289 -6.60 -5.87 -14.46
C ASN A 289 -7.50 -4.66 -14.82
N SER A 290 -7.14 -3.95 -15.90
CA SER A 290 -7.87 -2.78 -16.42
C SER A 290 -7.87 -1.51 -15.57
N TYR A 291 -7.39 -1.54 -14.32
CA TYR A 291 -7.51 -0.39 -13.41
C TYR A 291 -6.34 -0.22 -12.46
N ILE A 292 -6.16 1.02 -12.01
CA ILE A 292 -5.29 1.32 -10.88
C ILE A 292 -6.17 1.51 -9.66
N PHE A 293 -5.82 0.85 -8.56
CA PHE A 293 -6.50 0.98 -7.30
C PHE A 293 -5.61 1.61 -6.24
N ARG A 294 -6.22 2.50 -5.46
CA ARG A 294 -5.72 2.90 -4.15
C ARG A 294 -6.17 1.86 -3.13
N LYS A 295 -5.22 1.10 -2.61
CA LYS A 295 -5.44 0.22 -1.46
C LYS A 295 -5.38 1.05 -0.18
N LEU A 296 -6.43 0.97 0.64
CA LEU A 296 -6.47 1.56 1.97
C LEU A 296 -6.55 0.46 3.02
N LYS A 297 -5.57 0.37 3.91
CA LYS A 297 -5.62 -0.61 5.01
C LYS A 297 -5.46 0.11 6.34
N GLU A 298 -6.32 -0.18 7.28
CA GLU A 298 -6.14 0.27 8.65
C GLU A 298 -4.92 -0.39 9.31
N ILE A 299 -4.15 0.37 10.06
CA ILE A 299 -2.91 -0.07 10.71
C ILE A 299 -2.79 0.55 12.10
N ASN A 300 -2.11 -0.16 13.00
CA ASN A 300 -1.75 0.36 14.32
C ASN A 300 -0.23 0.48 14.41
N GLU A 301 0.25 1.54 15.05
CA GLU A 301 1.67 1.72 15.39
C GLU A 301 1.83 1.98 16.89
N PHE A 302 2.95 1.53 17.44
CA PHE A 302 3.26 1.57 18.86
C PHE A 302 4.27 2.69 19.12
N GLN A 303 3.94 3.60 20.03
CA GLN A 303 4.87 4.63 20.51
C GLN A 303 5.17 4.44 21.99
N GLY A 304 6.42 4.71 22.36
CA GLY A 304 6.94 4.74 23.72
C GLY A 304 7.97 5.83 23.90
#